data_AF-A0A7C2PU19-F1
#
_entry.id   AF-A0A7C2PU19-F1
#
_cell.length_a   1.000
_cell.length_b   1.000
_cell.length_c   1.000
_cell.angle_alpha   90.00
_cell.angle_beta   90.00
_cell.angle_gamma   90.00
#
_symmetry.space_group_name_H-M   'P 1'
#
loop_
_entity.id
_entity.type
_entity.pdbx_description
1 polymer ?
#
loop_
_entity_poly.entity_id
_entity_poly.type
_entity_poly.pdbx_seq_one_letter_code
_entity_poly.pdbx_strand_id
1 'polypeptide(L)'
;MPASGGARCLKQRVEACPMSDHLPATEYITLTQAANLAPGRPSTNCLWRWCRRGVLSRGGERVRLQHVRVGGVIYTTVHWLAEFGRTLAEADTRYFDLCASAAEAAQAREPRTARQRRRASSSEFQQQRRRELDEIDRELEEEGL
;
A
#
# COMPACT_ATOMS: atom_id res chain seq x y z
N MET A 1 -5.07 35.26 47.96
CA MET A 1 -3.89 36.13 48.02
C MET A 1 -2.64 35.23 47.99
N PRO A 2 -1.60 35.54 47.21
CA PRO A 2 -1.38 35.00 45.86
C PRO A 2 -0.19 34.02 45.77
N ALA A 3 -0.13 33.20 44.71
CA ALA A 3 1.14 32.69 44.17
C ALA A 3 0.99 32.37 42.68
N SER A 4 1.33 33.36 41.87
CA SER A 4 1.43 33.32 40.42
C SER A 4 2.76 32.67 40.01
N GLY A 5 2.72 31.54 39.32
CA GLY A 5 3.90 30.85 38.78
C GLY A 5 3.90 30.89 37.26
N GLY A 6 4.41 31.98 36.67
CA GLY A 6 4.55 32.14 35.23
C GLY A 6 5.74 31.35 34.67
N ALA A 7 5.48 30.30 33.90
CA ALA A 7 6.50 29.59 33.14
C ALA A 7 6.78 30.32 31.82
N ARG A 8 7.81 31.17 31.80
CA ARG A 8 8.42 31.67 30.55
C ARG A 8 9.41 30.62 30.06
N CYS A 9 9.02 29.82 29.07
CA CYS A 9 9.93 28.91 28.38
C CYS A 9 10.78 29.71 27.38
N LEU A 10 12.10 29.50 27.45
CA LEU A 10 13.13 30.26 26.75
C LEU A 10 13.00 30.17 25.22
N LYS A 11 12.95 31.34 24.57
CA LYS A 11 13.28 31.47 23.15
C LYS A 11 14.79 31.30 22.99
N GLN A 12 15.24 30.09 22.67
CA GLN A 12 16.62 29.88 22.22
C GLN A 12 16.77 30.44 20.80
N ARG A 13 17.53 31.53 20.70
CA ARG A 13 18.14 32.00 19.46
C ARG A 13 19.26 31.03 19.11
N VAL A 14 19.13 30.32 18.00
CA VAL A 14 20.21 29.51 17.43
C VAL A 14 20.93 30.42 16.42
N GLU A 15 22.17 30.79 16.75
CA GLU A 15 23.06 31.51 15.84
C GLU A 15 23.70 30.51 14.87
N ALA A 16 23.65 30.85 13.59
CA ALA A 16 24.15 30.04 12.49
C ALA A 16 25.65 30.30 12.26
N CYS A 17 26.46 29.25 12.27
CA CYS A 17 27.80 29.27 11.69
C CYS A 17 27.71 29.13 10.16
N PRO A 18 28.28 30.04 9.36
CA PRO A 18 28.27 29.93 7.91
C PRO A 18 29.58 29.30 7.42
N MET A 19 29.53 28.08 6.91
CA MET A 19 30.57 27.52 6.04
C MET A 19 29.91 26.63 4.97
N SER A 20 29.92 27.18 3.76
CA SER A 20 29.89 26.60 2.41
C SER A 20 29.40 25.17 2.20
N ASP A 21 28.30 25.02 1.46
CA ASP A 21 28.29 24.58 0.05
C ASP A 21 26.85 24.61 -0.46
N HIS A 22 26.62 24.97 -1.73
CA HIS A 22 25.30 25.02 -2.38
C HIS A 22 24.71 23.61 -2.57
N LEU A 23 24.51 22.88 -1.48
CA LEU A 23 23.44 21.88 -1.42
C LEU A 23 22.14 22.68 -1.32
N PRO A 24 21.07 22.33 -2.06
CA PRO A 24 19.77 22.98 -1.86
C PRO A 24 19.47 22.83 -0.39
N ALA A 25 19.47 23.96 0.35
CA ALA A 25 19.32 23.99 1.79
C ALA A 25 18.04 23.22 2.11
N THR A 26 18.20 21.95 2.48
CA THR A 26 17.07 21.06 2.66
C THR A 26 16.57 21.41 4.04
N GLU A 27 15.69 22.42 4.07
CA GLU A 27 15.19 23.00 5.29
C GLU A 27 14.44 21.92 6.08
N TYR A 28 15.07 21.48 7.16
CA TYR A 28 14.47 20.54 8.09
C TYR A 28 13.39 21.26 8.88
N ILE A 29 12.16 20.81 8.69
CA ILE A 29 10.97 21.33 9.36
C ILE A 29 10.53 20.38 10.47
N THR A 30 10.02 20.94 11.56
CA THR A 30 9.41 20.17 12.64
C THR A 30 8.10 19.53 12.20
N LEU A 31 7.63 18.49 12.90
CA LEU A 31 6.34 17.87 12.60
C LEU A 31 5.15 18.85 12.69
N THR A 32 5.22 19.86 13.57
CA THR A 32 4.18 20.89 13.69
C THR A 32 4.15 21.80 12.47
N GLN A 33 5.32 22.16 11.93
CA GLN A 33 5.41 22.94 10.68
C GLN A 33 4.95 22.08 9.49
N ALA A 34 5.36 20.82 9.42
CA ALA A 34 4.91 19.87 8.41
C ALA A 34 3.38 19.73 8.39
N ALA A 35 2.74 19.67 9.56
CA ALA A 35 1.27 19.61 9.68
C ALA A 35 0.57 20.82 9.05
N ASN A 36 1.17 22.01 9.16
CA ASN A 36 0.60 23.23 8.61
C ASN A 36 0.80 23.37 7.10
N LEU A 37 1.90 22.80 6.58
CA LEU A 37 2.24 22.83 5.17
C LEU A 37 1.56 21.73 4.36
N ALA A 38 1.27 20.58 4.98
CA ALA A 38 0.62 19.47 4.30
C ALA A 38 -0.84 19.80 3.92
N PRO A 39 -1.29 19.40 2.72
CA PRO A 39 -2.67 19.57 2.31
C PRO A 39 -3.61 18.80 3.25
N GLY A 40 -4.73 19.41 3.61
CA GLY A 40 -5.69 18.82 4.56
C GLY A 40 -5.31 18.97 6.03
N ARG A 41 -4.20 19.66 6.35
CA ARG A 41 -3.76 19.99 7.72
C ARG A 41 -3.84 18.80 8.69
N PRO A 42 -3.16 17.68 8.39
CA PRO A 42 -3.15 16.52 9.28
C PRO A 42 -2.59 16.89 10.64
N SER A 43 -3.09 16.28 11.71
CA SER A 43 -2.57 16.53 13.05
C SER A 43 -1.10 16.08 13.19
N THR A 44 -0.35 16.70 14.09
CA THR A 44 1.05 16.32 14.38
C THR A 44 1.18 14.84 14.77
N ASN A 45 0.17 14.29 15.46
CA ASN A 45 0.13 12.87 15.83
C ASN A 45 -0.05 11.97 14.59
N CYS A 46 -0.82 12.42 13.59
CA CYS A 46 -0.95 11.72 12.32
C CYS A 46 0.42 11.58 11.62
N LEU A 47 1.14 12.69 11.48
CA LEU A 47 2.50 12.71 10.92
C LEU A 47 3.48 11.84 11.72
N TRP A 48 3.42 11.89 13.06
CA TRP A 48 4.23 11.02 13.92
C TRP A 48 3.96 9.53 13.64
N ARG A 49 2.70 9.15 13.44
CA ARG A 49 2.32 7.77 13.06
C ARG A 49 2.84 7.43 11.66
N TRP A 50 2.81 8.35 10.70
CA TRP A 50 3.37 8.13 9.36
C TRP A 50 4.87 7.89 9.40
N CYS A 51 5.61 8.62 10.25
CA CYS A 51 7.04 8.41 10.45
C CYS A 51 7.36 7.04 11.08
N ARG A 52 6.60 6.62 12.10
CA ARG A 52 6.93 5.42 12.90
C ARG A 52 6.32 4.14 12.35
N ARG A 53 5.03 4.18 12.01
CA ARG A 53 4.24 3.00 11.60
C ARG A 53 4.05 2.95 10.09
N GLY A 54 4.08 4.10 9.42
CA GLY A 54 3.67 4.23 8.03
C GLY A 54 2.14 4.19 7.86
N VAL A 55 1.71 4.41 6.62
CA VAL A 55 0.34 4.27 6.16
C VAL A 55 0.22 3.00 5.34
N LEU A 56 -0.83 2.24 5.61
CA LEU A 56 -1.19 1.08 4.79
C LEU A 56 -2.00 1.58 3.60
N SER A 57 -1.49 1.39 2.39
CA SER A 57 -2.25 1.59 1.15
C SER A 57 -3.34 0.52 1.01
N ARG A 58 -4.31 0.77 0.13
CA ARG A 58 -5.40 -0.20 -0.14
C ARG A 58 -4.88 -1.51 -0.74
N GLY A 59 -3.76 -1.45 -1.45
CA GLY A 59 -3.05 -2.62 -1.98
C GLY A 59 -2.25 -3.42 -0.94
N GLY A 60 -2.24 -3.01 0.32
CA GLY A 60 -1.49 -3.69 1.39
C GLY A 60 -0.02 -3.27 1.50
N GLU A 61 0.47 -2.41 0.62
CA GLU A 61 1.80 -1.82 0.72
C GLU A 61 1.85 -0.78 1.84
N ARG A 62 2.96 -0.74 2.60
CA ARG A 62 3.15 0.18 3.71
C ARG A 62 4.16 1.26 3.37
N VAL A 63 3.67 2.49 3.17
CA VAL A 63 4.51 3.66 2.86
C VAL A 63 4.86 4.39 4.15
N ARG A 64 6.13 4.75 4.35
CA ARG A 64 6.61 5.47 5.56
C ARG A 64 7.13 6.84 5.19
N LEU A 65 6.84 7.83 6.03
CA LEU A 65 7.38 9.17 5.87
C LEU A 65 8.85 9.21 6.34
N GLN A 66 9.72 9.73 5.48
CA GLN A 66 11.13 9.94 5.82
C GLN A 66 11.26 11.05 6.87
N HIS A 67 12.14 10.83 7.84
CA HIS A 67 12.37 11.74 8.95
C HIS A 67 13.77 11.56 9.54
N VAL A 68 14.25 12.61 10.21
CA VAL A 68 15.48 12.60 11.02
C VAL A 68 15.10 12.91 12.46
N ARG A 69 15.81 12.33 13.42
CA ARG A 69 15.64 12.65 14.83
C ARG A 69 16.91 13.32 15.36
N VAL A 70 16.77 14.54 15.86
CA VAL A 70 17.88 15.34 16.42
C VAL A 70 17.43 15.91 17.76
N GLY A 71 18.20 15.68 18.83
CA GLY A 71 17.89 16.22 20.17
C GLY A 71 16.53 15.77 20.71
N GLY A 72 16.07 14.57 20.36
CA GLY A 72 14.76 14.07 20.77
C GLY A 72 13.58 14.58 19.93
N VAL A 73 13.79 15.57 19.06
CA VAL A 73 12.78 16.14 18.16
C VAL A 73 12.84 15.45 16.80
N ILE A 74 11.67 15.24 16.19
CA ILE A 74 11.55 14.66 14.86
C ILE A 74 11.41 15.79 13.84
N TYR A 75 12.26 15.73 12.83
CA TYR A 75 12.29 16.63 11.69
C TYR A 75 11.97 15.86 10.42
N THR A 76 11.34 16.54 9.48
CA THR A 76 11.11 16.07 8.13
C THR A 76 11.42 17.21 7.16
N THR A 77 11.17 17.03 5.88
CA THR A 77 11.40 18.06 4.86
C THR A 77 10.15 18.17 4.00
N VAL A 78 9.93 19.32 3.37
CA VAL A 78 8.80 19.52 2.45
C VAL A 78 8.89 18.53 1.27
N HIS A 79 10.10 18.29 0.78
CA HIS A 79 10.36 17.33 -0.28
C HIS A 79 9.93 15.90 0.13
N TRP A 80 10.29 15.45 1.33
CA TRP A 80 9.88 14.12 1.80
C TRP A 80 8.38 13.99 2.01
N LEU A 81 7.69 15.06 2.40
CA LEU A 81 6.22 15.07 2.47
C LEU A 81 5.59 14.92 1.08
N ALA A 82 6.11 15.65 0.09
CA ALA A 82 5.63 15.57 -1.29
C ALA A 82 5.85 14.17 -1.87
N GLU A 83 7.05 13.63 -1.71
CA GLU A 83 7.39 12.27 -2.16
C GLU A 83 6.55 11.20 -1.46
N PHE A 84 6.35 11.33 -0.13
CA PHE A 84 5.46 10.43 0.61
C PHE A 84 4.03 10.45 0.05
N GLY A 85 3.49 11.63 -0.24
CA GLY A 85 2.16 11.77 -0.83
C GLY A 85 2.08 11.14 -2.23
N ARG A 86 3.12 11.36 -3.05
CA ARG A 86 3.23 10.78 -4.41
C ARG A 86 3.27 9.25 -4.36
N THR A 87 4.14 8.67 -3.55
CA THR A 87 4.24 7.20 -3.39
C THR A 87 2.94 6.60 -2.88
N LEU A 88 2.25 7.28 -1.95
CA LEU A 88 0.95 6.81 -1.46
C LEU A 88 -0.12 6.83 -2.57
N ALA A 89 -0.17 7.90 -3.36
CA ALA A 89 -1.09 8.01 -4.49
C ALA A 89 -0.81 6.97 -5.59
N GLU A 90 0.47 6.69 -5.88
CA GLU A 90 0.87 5.65 -6.82
C GLU A 90 0.50 4.24 -6.33
N ALA A 91 0.65 3.97 -5.03
CA ALA A 91 0.23 2.71 -4.43
C ALA A 91 -1.31 2.54 -4.49
N ASP A 92 -2.06 3.61 -4.25
CA ASP A 92 -3.52 3.57 -4.38
C ASP A 92 -3.96 3.43 -5.85
N THR A 93 -3.28 4.07 -6.80
CA THR A 93 -3.57 3.93 -8.24
C THR A 93 -3.38 2.48 -8.69
N ARG A 94 -2.25 1.86 -8.32
CA ARG A 94 -1.99 0.43 -8.61
C ARG A 94 -3.09 -0.49 -8.07
N TYR A 95 -3.64 -0.19 -6.89
CA TYR A 95 -4.76 -0.96 -6.35
C TYR A 95 -6.01 -0.86 -7.24
N PHE A 96 -6.34 0.35 -7.72
CA PHE A 96 -7.49 0.53 -8.60
C PHE A 96 -7.30 -0.15 -9.96
N ASP A 97 -6.10 -0.11 -10.54
CA ASP A 97 -5.80 -0.79 -11.80
C ASP A 97 -5.94 -2.32 -11.67
N LEU A 98 -5.50 -2.88 -10.54
CA LEU A 98 -5.69 -4.31 -10.23
C LEU A 98 -7.17 -4.67 -10.07
N CYS A 99 -7.95 -3.82 -9.41
CA CYS A 99 -9.39 -4.04 -9.28
C CYS A 99 -10.12 -3.92 -10.63
N ALA A 100 -9.74 -2.95 -11.47
CA ALA A 100 -10.31 -2.75 -12.80
C ALA A 100 -10.03 -3.95 -13.71
N SER A 101 -8.77 -4.37 -13.81
CA SER A 101 -8.38 -5.55 -14.59
C SER A 101 -9.04 -6.85 -14.10
N ALA A 102 -9.19 -7.02 -12.78
CA ALA A 102 -9.92 -8.17 -12.22
C ALA A 102 -11.41 -8.13 -12.60
N ALA A 103 -12.04 -6.95 -12.61
CA ALA A 103 -13.43 -6.79 -13.03
C ALA A 103 -13.59 -7.06 -14.53
N GLU A 104 -12.67 -6.58 -15.38
CA GLU A 104 -12.66 -6.89 -16.81
C GLU A 104 -12.48 -8.38 -17.09
N ALA A 105 -11.54 -9.04 -16.40
CA ALA A 105 -11.35 -10.49 -16.51
C ALA A 105 -12.60 -11.28 -16.05
N ALA A 106 -13.30 -10.80 -15.02
CA ALA A 106 -14.55 -11.38 -14.57
C ALA A 106 -15.70 -11.17 -15.58
N GLN A 107 -15.74 -10.04 -16.29
CA GLN A 107 -16.73 -9.77 -17.33
C GLN A 107 -16.46 -10.55 -18.61
N ALA A 108 -15.19 -10.65 -19.04
CA ALA A 108 -14.78 -11.44 -20.20
C ALA A 108 -15.03 -12.94 -20.00
N ARG A 109 -14.97 -13.40 -18.74
CA ARG A 109 -15.54 -14.68 -18.34
C ARG A 109 -17.05 -14.54 -18.33
N GLU A 110 -17.69 -14.64 -19.50
CA GLU A 110 -19.15 -14.80 -19.60
C GLU A 110 -19.60 -15.79 -18.51
N PRO A 111 -20.61 -15.44 -17.69
CA PRO A 111 -21.10 -16.37 -16.69
C PRO A 111 -21.64 -17.58 -17.45
N ARG A 112 -20.88 -18.69 -17.44
CA ARG A 112 -21.34 -19.97 -17.99
C ARG A 112 -22.71 -20.23 -17.40
N THR A 113 -23.72 -20.16 -18.27
CA THR A 113 -25.11 -20.37 -17.89
C THR A 113 -25.22 -21.74 -17.19
N ALA A 114 -26.17 -21.91 -16.28
CA ALA A 114 -26.35 -23.20 -15.58
C ALA A 114 -26.44 -24.38 -16.56
N ARG A 115 -26.98 -24.15 -17.77
CA ARG A 115 -27.05 -25.11 -18.88
C ARG A 115 -25.67 -25.47 -19.45
N GLN A 116 -24.77 -24.51 -19.62
CA GLN A 116 -23.39 -24.77 -20.07
C GLN A 116 -22.57 -25.54 -19.03
N ARG A 117 -22.76 -25.27 -17.72
CA ARG A 117 -22.08 -26.04 -16.66
C ARG A 117 -22.51 -27.51 -16.66
N ARG A 118 -23.81 -27.79 -16.79
CA ARG A 118 -24.35 -29.16 -16.84
C ARG A 118 -23.87 -29.95 -18.07
N ARG A 119 -23.68 -29.29 -19.22
CA ARG A 119 -23.12 -29.92 -20.43
C ARG A 119 -21.64 -30.25 -20.27
N ALA A 120 -20.84 -29.39 -19.64
CA ALA A 120 -19.43 -29.64 -19.39
C ALA A 120 -19.23 -30.84 -18.45
N SER A 121 -19.96 -30.90 -17.33
CA SER A 121 -19.86 -32.03 -16.39
C SER A 121 -20.34 -33.35 -17.00
N SER A 122 -21.38 -33.31 -17.85
CA SER A 122 -21.86 -34.51 -18.55
C SER A 122 -20.85 -35.00 -19.60
N SER A 123 -20.13 -34.09 -20.26
CA SER A 123 -19.12 -34.43 -21.26
C SER A 123 -17.87 -35.05 -20.63
N GLU A 124 -17.44 -34.53 -19.48
CA GLU A 124 -16.29 -35.07 -18.75
C GLU A 124 -16.57 -36.48 -18.22
N PHE A 125 -17.77 -36.70 -17.66
CA PHE A 125 -18.19 -38.02 -17.20
C PHE A 125 -18.29 -39.04 -18.35
N GLN A 126 -18.80 -38.63 -19.52
CA GLN A 126 -18.83 -39.49 -20.70
C GLN A 126 -17.42 -39.81 -21.24
N GLN A 127 -16.50 -38.84 -21.22
CA GLN A 127 -15.10 -39.09 -21.59
C GLN A 127 -14.41 -40.04 -20.63
N GLN A 128 -14.62 -39.88 -19.32
CA GLN A 128 -14.06 -40.75 -18.30
C GLN A 128 -14.57 -42.18 -18.48
N ARG A 129 -15.88 -42.34 -18.62
CA ARG A 129 -16.51 -43.65 -18.88
C ARG A 129 -16.01 -44.30 -20.16
N ARG A 130 -15.75 -43.52 -21.22
CA ARG A 130 -15.19 -44.05 -22.46
C ARG A 130 -13.77 -44.58 -22.27
N ARG A 131 -12.93 -43.85 -21.51
CA ARG A 131 -11.56 -44.30 -21.19
C ARG A 131 -11.55 -45.58 -20.36
N GLU A 132 -12.46 -45.70 -19.39
CA GLU A 132 -12.61 -46.91 -18.58
C GLU A 132 -13.01 -48.12 -19.44
N LEU A 133 -13.95 -47.93 -20.38
CA LEU A 133 -14.30 -49.01 -21.32
C LEU A 133 -13.14 -49.39 -22.23
N ASP A 134 -12.43 -48.41 -22.78
CA ASP A 134 -11.25 -48.65 -23.61
C ASP A 134 -10.09 -49.30 -22.82
N GLU A 135 -10.08 -49.22 -21.49
CA GLU A 135 -9.12 -49.88 -20.60
C GLU A 135 -9.53 -51.33 -20.33
N ILE A 136 -10.81 -51.56 -20.01
CA ILE A 136 -11.37 -52.91 -19.85
C ILE A 136 -11.22 -53.73 -21.13
N ASP A 137 -11.52 -53.15 -22.30
CA ASP A 137 -11.39 -53.85 -23.59
C ASP A 137 -9.93 -54.26 -23.84
N ARG A 138 -8.96 -53.43 -23.46
CA ARG A 138 -7.53 -53.76 -23.55
C ARG A 138 -7.12 -54.87 -22.59
N GLU A 139 -7.61 -54.84 -21.35
CA GLU A 139 -7.35 -55.92 -20.37
C GLU A 139 -7.92 -57.27 -20.85
N LEU A 140 -9.12 -57.27 -21.44
CA LEU A 140 -9.75 -58.48 -21.99
C LEU A 140 -8.98 -59.05 -23.19
N GLU A 141 -8.47 -58.19 -24.07
CA GLU A 141 -7.61 -58.59 -25.19
C GLU A 141 -6.28 -59.20 -24.71
N GLU A 142 -5.70 -58.69 -23.61
CA GLU A 142 -4.49 -59.25 -23.00
C GLU A 142 -4.73 -60.59 -22.29
N GLU A 143 -5.91 -60.79 -21.71
CA GLU A 143 -6.32 -62.06 -21.08
C GLU A 143 -6.77 -63.13 -22.11
N GLY A 144 -6.96 -62.75 -23.38
CA GLY A 144 -7.21 -63.67 -24.49
C GLY A 144 -8.62 -64.27 -24.52
N LEU A 145 -9.62 -63.51 -24.06
CA LEU A 145 -11.05 -63.87 -24.13
C LEU A 145 -11.75 -63.32 -25.37
#